data_AF-A0AAV1J7Z5-F1
#
_entry.id   AF-A0AAV1J7Z5-F1
#
_cell.length_a   1.000
_cell.length_b   1.000
_cell.length_c   1.000
_cell.angle_alpha   90.00
_cell.angle_beta   90.00
_cell.angle_gamma   90.00
#
_symmetry.space_group_name_H-M   'P 1'
#
loop_
_entity.id
_entity.type
_entity.pdbx_description
1 polymer ?
#
loop_
_entity_poly.entity_id
_entity_poly.type
_entity_poly.pdbx_seq_one_letter_code
_entity_poly.pdbx_strand_id
1 'polypeptide(L)'
;MRKISLLVLLVFFVHCLVAKDLILGTRVNNLLISTEKFVFKGIPLIKRDKDYTYNDPKQRVIKGVIARDLSRSEADVTVTHGGVGKTHITLHMKSARGEGLNYLILIFSENK
;
A
#
# COMPACT_ATOMS: atom_id res chain seq x y z
N MET A 1 -31.39 17.38 -21.86
CA MET A 1 -29.98 17.82 -21.76
C MET A 1 -29.50 18.03 -20.32
N ARG A 2 -30.19 18.81 -19.48
CA ARG A 2 -29.79 19.08 -18.07
C ARG A 2 -29.65 17.82 -17.18
N LYS A 3 -30.50 16.80 -17.36
CA LYS A 3 -30.42 15.52 -16.61
C LYS A 3 -29.22 14.64 -17.02
N ILE A 4 -28.82 14.70 -18.29
CA ILE A 4 -27.68 13.93 -18.82
C ILE A 4 -26.36 14.56 -18.33
N SER A 5 -26.27 15.90 -18.33
CA SER A 5 -25.12 16.62 -17.79
C SER A 5 -24.91 16.34 -16.28
N LEU A 6 -25.99 16.27 -15.49
CA LEU A 6 -25.92 15.88 -14.08
C LEU A 6 -25.46 14.43 -13.87
N LEU A 7 -25.89 13.50 -14.73
CA LEU A 7 -25.50 12.10 -14.65
C LEU A 7 -24.02 11.90 -15.01
N VAL A 8 -23.51 12.60 -16.03
CA VAL A 8 -22.09 12.59 -16.40
C VAL A 8 -21.22 13.19 -15.29
N LEU A 9 -21.66 14.29 -14.66
CA LEU A 9 -20.95 14.90 -13.53
C LEU A 9 -20.91 13.97 -12.31
N LEU A 10 -21.99 13.24 -12.03
CA LEU A 10 -22.08 12.27 -10.93
C LEU A 10 -21.14 11.08 -11.15
N VAL A 11 -21.08 10.53 -12.38
CA VAL A 11 -20.16 9.43 -12.72
C VAL A 11 -18.70 9.87 -12.62
N PHE A 12 -18.40 11.13 -12.94
CA PHE A 12 -17.07 11.72 -12.77
C PHE A 12 -16.67 11.87 -11.28
N PHE A 13 -17.62 12.22 -10.41
CA PHE A 13 -17.39 12.32 -8.97
C PHE A 13 -17.21 10.97 -8.26
N VAL A 14 -17.85 9.90 -8.76
CA VAL A 14 -17.73 8.54 -8.19
C VAL A 14 -16.37 7.90 -8.50
N HIS A 15 -15.65 8.39 -9.53
CA HIS A 15 -14.26 7.99 -9.80
C HIS A 15 -13.24 8.70 -8.89
N CYS A 16 -13.68 9.49 -7.90
CA CYS A 16 -12.78 10.08 -6.92
C CYS A 16 -12.24 9.03 -5.92
N LEU A 17 -11.18 8.35 -6.37
CA LEU A 17 -10.00 7.98 -5.61
C LEU A 17 -10.27 7.08 -4.40
N VAL A 18 -10.40 5.79 -4.66
CA VAL A 18 -10.25 4.78 -3.60
C VAL A 18 -8.76 4.46 -3.50
N ALA A 19 -8.07 5.15 -2.60
CA ALA A 19 -6.72 4.78 -2.22
C ALA A 19 -6.74 3.42 -1.52
N LYS A 20 -6.00 2.44 -2.05
CA LYS A 20 -5.98 1.08 -1.52
C LYS A 20 -4.86 0.93 -0.48
N ASP A 21 -5.15 1.43 0.71
CA ASP A 21 -4.31 1.15 1.88
C ASP A 21 -4.38 -0.34 2.22
N LEU A 22 -3.22 -0.97 2.46
CA LEU A 22 -3.13 -2.33 2.99
C LEU A 22 -2.86 -2.28 4.49
N ILE A 23 -3.77 -2.83 5.28
CA ILE A 23 -3.61 -2.96 6.74
C ILE A 23 -3.76 -4.42 7.11
N LEU A 24 -2.74 -4.98 7.76
CA LEU A 24 -2.70 -6.36 8.21
C LEU A 24 -2.36 -6.42 9.70
N GLY A 25 -3.01 -7.32 10.42
CA GLY A 25 -2.76 -7.53 11.84
C GLY A 25 -3.15 -6.32 12.70
N THR A 26 -2.42 -6.09 13.79
CA THR A 26 -2.73 -5.03 14.75
C THR A 26 -1.51 -4.18 15.09
N ARG A 27 -1.74 -2.88 15.27
CA ARG A 27 -0.74 -1.92 15.77
C ARG A 27 -0.79 -1.72 17.29
N VAL A 28 -1.84 -2.22 17.94
CA VAL A 28 -2.11 -1.97 19.37
C VAL A 28 -1.07 -2.69 20.22
N ASN A 29 -0.42 -1.96 21.13
CA ASN A 29 0.63 -2.46 22.03
C ASN A 29 1.81 -3.15 21.33
N ASN A 30 2.07 -2.80 20.07
CA ASN A 30 3.18 -3.33 19.29
C ASN A 30 4.22 -2.24 19.03
N LEU A 31 5.49 -2.65 18.97
CA LEU A 31 6.62 -1.79 18.67
C LEU A 31 6.71 -1.57 17.16
N LEU A 32 6.83 -0.31 16.72
CA LEU A 32 7.17 0.03 15.33
C LEU A 32 8.65 -0.32 15.10
N ILE A 33 8.90 -1.31 14.23
CA ILE A 33 10.25 -1.84 13.97
C ILE A 33 10.84 -1.44 12.63
N SER A 34 10.00 -1.05 11.68
CA SER A 34 10.43 -0.52 10.38
C SER A 34 9.49 0.58 9.91
N THR A 35 10.06 1.61 9.32
CA THR A 35 9.35 2.70 8.65
C THR A 35 10.11 3.01 7.37
N GLU A 36 9.49 2.71 6.24
CA GLU A 36 10.13 2.88 4.94
C GLU A 36 9.20 3.52 3.94
N LYS A 37 9.74 4.46 3.16
CA LYS A 37 9.01 5.12 2.09
C LYS A 37 9.40 4.52 0.75
N PHE A 38 8.43 3.88 0.11
CA PHE A 38 8.61 3.21 -1.17
C PHE A 38 8.11 4.10 -2.32
N VAL A 39 9.04 4.75 -3.03
CA VAL A 39 8.71 5.75 -4.06
C VAL A 39 9.29 5.37 -5.41
N PHE A 40 8.42 5.27 -6.42
CA PHE A 40 8.79 5.10 -7.82
C PHE A 40 8.05 6.15 -8.67
N LYS A 41 8.79 6.85 -9.52
CA LYS A 41 8.18 7.81 -10.45
C LYS A 41 7.31 7.09 -11.49
N GLY A 42 6.21 7.70 -11.91
CA GLY A 42 5.40 7.20 -13.03
C GLY A 42 6.16 7.28 -14.36
N ILE A 43 5.86 6.37 -15.28
CA ILE A 43 6.24 6.49 -16.69
C ILE A 43 4.94 6.46 -17.51
N PRO A 44 4.71 7.40 -18.43
CA PRO A 44 3.53 7.41 -19.28
C PRO A 44 3.29 6.06 -19.95
N LEU A 45 2.02 5.60 -19.94
CA LEU A 45 1.55 4.35 -20.56
C LEU A 45 2.08 3.03 -19.96
N ILE A 46 3.05 3.08 -19.04
CA ILE A 46 3.65 1.90 -18.40
C ILE A 46 3.14 1.78 -16.97
N LYS A 47 2.82 0.55 -16.54
CA LYS A 47 2.53 0.24 -15.14
C LYS A 47 3.84 -0.04 -14.40
N ARG A 48 3.93 0.36 -13.14
CA ARG A 48 5.00 -0.10 -12.23
C ARG A 48 4.57 -1.41 -11.61
N ASP A 49 5.51 -2.34 -11.53
CA ASP A 49 5.36 -3.64 -10.89
C ASP A 49 6.65 -3.89 -10.10
N LYS A 50 6.56 -3.83 -8.77
CA LYS A 50 7.73 -3.86 -7.87
C LYS A 50 7.43 -4.57 -6.57
N ASP A 51 8.43 -5.31 -6.11
CA ASP A 51 8.41 -6.00 -4.82
C ASP A 51 9.18 -5.22 -3.77
N TYR A 52 8.61 -5.18 -2.57
CA TYR A 52 9.26 -4.74 -1.35
C TYR A 52 9.40 -5.93 -0.42
N THR A 53 10.62 -6.24 0.01
CA THR A 53 10.86 -7.34 0.95
C THR A 53 11.47 -6.80 2.23
N TYR A 54 10.87 -7.18 3.35
CA TYR A 54 11.37 -6.92 4.68
C TYR A 54 11.68 -8.23 5.39
N ASN A 55 12.86 -8.30 6.01
CA ASN A 55 13.28 -9.40 6.87
C ASN A 55 13.82 -8.81 8.18
N ASP A 56 13.25 -9.19 9.32
CA ASP A 56 13.72 -8.66 10.60
C ASP A 56 15.05 -9.31 11.01
N PRO A 57 16.13 -8.53 11.19
CA PRO A 57 17.44 -9.08 11.58
C PRO A 57 17.40 -9.73 12.97
N LYS A 58 16.48 -9.32 13.84
CA LYS A 58 16.31 -9.87 15.19
C LYS A 58 15.32 -11.04 15.25
N GLN A 59 14.83 -11.51 14.09
CA GLN A 59 13.86 -12.61 13.99
C GLN A 59 12.61 -12.43 14.85
N ARG A 60 12.18 -11.18 15.05
CA ARG A 60 10.95 -10.85 15.77
C ARG A 60 9.74 -11.12 14.90
N VAL A 61 8.66 -11.55 15.53
CA VAL A 61 7.41 -11.86 14.84
C VAL A 61 6.67 -10.58 14.49
N ILE A 62 6.37 -10.41 13.20
CA ILE A 62 5.56 -9.31 12.70
C ILE A 62 4.13 -9.47 13.23
N LYS A 63 3.62 -8.45 13.92
CA LYS A 63 2.25 -8.41 14.45
C LYS A 63 1.32 -7.50 13.67
N GLY A 64 1.87 -6.55 12.92
CA GLY A 64 1.10 -5.65 12.08
C GLY A 64 1.91 -5.07 10.94
N VAL A 65 1.26 -4.85 9.81
CA VAL A 65 1.84 -4.17 8.65
C VAL A 65 0.83 -3.17 8.12
N ILE A 66 1.30 -1.97 7.81
CA ILE A 66 0.50 -0.92 7.16
C ILE A 66 1.29 -0.45 5.95
N ALA A 67 0.75 -0.64 4.75
CA ALA A 67 1.22 0.04 3.55
C ALA A 67 0.17 1.09 3.18
N ARG A 68 0.50 2.34 3.46
CA ARG A 68 -0.39 3.49 3.22
C ARG A 68 0.00 4.16 1.90
N ASP A 69 -0.97 4.36 1.01
CA ASP A 69 -0.74 5.13 -0.20
C ASP A 69 -0.75 6.63 0.13
N LEU A 70 0.41 7.28 -0.05
CA LEU A 70 0.57 8.71 0.19
C LEU A 70 0.14 9.57 -1.02
N SER A 71 0.10 8.98 -2.22
CA SER A 71 -0.31 9.65 -3.45
C SER A 71 -1.80 9.50 -3.73
N ARG A 72 -2.53 8.69 -2.95
CA ARG A 72 -3.94 8.35 -3.16
C ARG A 72 -4.21 7.89 -4.60
N SER A 73 -3.31 7.05 -5.09
CA SER A 73 -3.35 6.49 -6.43
C SER A 73 -4.27 5.26 -6.49
N GLU A 74 -4.52 4.78 -7.70
CA GLU A 74 -5.19 3.50 -7.95
C GLU A 74 -4.20 2.33 -7.89
N ALA A 75 -3.09 2.49 -7.17
CA ALA A 75 -2.09 1.44 -6.98
C ALA A 75 -2.64 0.36 -6.04
N ASP A 76 -2.26 -0.88 -6.30
CA ASP A 76 -2.63 -2.06 -5.53
C ASP A 76 -1.42 -2.63 -4.78
N VAL A 77 -1.64 -3.07 -3.54
CA VAL A 77 -0.63 -3.76 -2.73
C VAL A 77 -1.16 -5.13 -2.29
N THR A 78 -0.35 -6.16 -2.48
CA THR A 78 -0.66 -7.54 -2.09
C THR A 78 0.51 -8.16 -1.34
N VAL A 79 0.25 -9.13 -0.48
CA VAL A 79 1.31 -9.92 0.16
C VAL A 79 1.57 -11.15 -0.69
N THR A 80 2.82 -11.36 -1.11
CA THR A 80 3.21 -12.55 -1.88
C THR A 80 3.89 -13.60 -1.03
N HIS A 81 4.69 -13.18 -0.04
CA HIS A 81 5.41 -14.08 0.86
C HIS A 81 5.41 -13.55 2.30
N GLY A 82 5.46 -14.47 3.26
CA GLY A 82 5.53 -14.13 4.69
C GLY A 82 4.25 -13.48 5.22
N GLY A 83 4.39 -12.45 6.07
CA GLY A 83 3.27 -11.69 6.59
C GLY A 83 3.20 -11.62 8.12
N VAL A 84 2.01 -11.28 8.62
CA VAL A 84 1.74 -11.27 10.06
C VAL A 84 1.88 -12.69 10.62
N GLY A 85 2.59 -12.83 11.75
CA GLY A 85 2.94 -14.13 12.34
C GLY A 85 4.25 -14.72 11.80
N LYS A 86 4.94 -14.05 10.87
CA LYS A 86 6.24 -14.44 10.33
C LYS A 86 7.30 -13.38 10.66
N THR A 87 8.57 -13.69 10.42
CA THR A 87 9.72 -12.77 10.63
C THR A 87 10.08 -11.97 9.38
N HIS A 88 9.46 -12.30 8.25
CA HIS A 88 9.64 -11.63 6.96
C HIS A 88 8.29 -11.39 6.29
N ILE A 89 8.26 -10.42 5.39
CA ILE A 89 7.12 -10.14 4.52
C ILE A 89 7.61 -9.60 3.18
N THR A 90 6.99 -10.05 2.09
CA THR A 90 7.15 -9.48 0.76
C THR A 90 5.82 -8.90 0.30
N LEU A 91 5.85 -7.60 0.00
CA LEU A 91 4.73 -6.84 -0.55
C LEU A 91 4.97 -6.64 -2.05
N HIS A 92 3.99 -7.02 -2.84
CA HIS A 92 3.97 -6.81 -4.28
C HIS A 92 3.05 -5.63 -4.60
N MET A 93 3.61 -4.60 -5.22
CA MET A 93 2.95 -3.34 -5.49
C MET A 93 2.84 -3.09 -6.98
N LYS A 94 1.64 -2.76 -7.45
CA LYS A 94 1.37 -2.40 -8.83
C LYS A 94 0.75 -1.02 -8.94
N SER A 95 1.24 -0.19 -9.84
CA SER A 95 0.62 1.11 -10.14
C SER A 95 -0.37 1.02 -11.31
N ALA A 96 -1.27 2.01 -11.38
CA ALA A 96 -2.02 2.27 -12.60
C ALA A 96 -1.07 2.76 -13.72
N ARG A 97 -1.53 2.68 -14.98
CA ARG A 97 -0.72 3.11 -16.13
C ARG A 97 -0.45 4.60 -16.05
N GLY A 98 0.81 5.01 -16.23
CA GLY A 98 1.20 6.42 -16.15
C GLY A 98 1.46 6.92 -14.72
N GLU A 99 1.07 6.16 -13.69
CA GLU A 99 1.22 6.55 -12.30
C GLU A 99 2.47 5.93 -11.66
N GLY A 100 2.97 6.62 -10.64
CA GLY A 100 4.05 6.14 -9.78
C GLY A 100 3.57 5.22 -8.66
N LEU A 101 4.50 4.85 -7.80
CA LEU A 101 4.21 4.25 -6.49
C LEU A 101 4.70 5.22 -5.42
N ASN A 102 3.93 5.42 -4.36
CA ASN A 102 4.34 6.26 -3.24
C ASN A 102 3.68 5.75 -1.96
N TYR A 103 4.30 4.73 -1.37
CA TYR A 103 3.78 4.06 -0.19
C TYR A 103 4.62 4.38 1.05
N LEU A 104 3.95 4.53 2.19
CA LEU A 104 4.59 4.48 3.50
C LEU A 104 4.31 3.11 4.11
N ILE A 105 5.37 2.33 4.29
CA ILE A 105 5.32 0.98 4.83
C ILE A 105 5.76 1.04 6.30
N LEU A 106 4.88 0.61 7.19
CA LEU A 106 5.09 0.55 8.63
C LEU A 106 4.96 -0.91 9.07
N ILE A 107 5.96 -1.42 9.76
CA ILE A 107 5.98 -2.80 10.26
C ILE A 107 6.09 -2.78 11.76
N PHE A 108 5.20 -3.53 12.41
CA PHE A 108 5.06 -3.63 13.84
C PHE A 108 5.39 -5.04 14.31
N SER A 109 6.09 -5.15 15.43
CA SER A 109 6.37 -6.40 16.13
C SER A 109 5.86 -6.33 17.55
N GLU A 110 5.75 -7.48 18.20
CA GLU A 110 5.47 -7.57 19.63
C GLU A 110 6.43 -6.69 20.43
N ASN A 111 5.88 -5.97 21.40
CA ASN A 111 6.63 -5.24 22.41
C ASN A 111 6.85 -6.19 23.59
N LYS A 112 8.01 -6.85 23.65
CA LYS A 112 8.44 -7.70 24.77
C LYS A 112 9.58 -7.03 25.52
#